data_AF-A0A1Y5T905-F1
#
_entry.id   AF-A0A1Y5T905-F1
#
_cell.length_a   1.000
_cell.length_b   1.000
_cell.length_c   1.000
_cell.angle_alpha   90.00
_cell.angle_beta   90.00
_cell.angle_gamma   90.00
#
_symmetry.space_group_name_H-M   'P 1'
#
loop_
_entity.id
_entity.type
_entity.pdbx_description
1 polymer ?
#
loop_
_entity_poly.entity_id
_entity_poly.type
_entity_poly.pdbx_seq_one_letter_code
_entity_poly.pdbx_strand_id
1 'polypeptide(L)'
;MLAGALVALRRAGPSDPWALSTPLGLYAGWLTAASAVSLGLLAAGYGLIGGTTAALVALALALAVGLATLRARPSLAYAAALAWAFIGVAIRNWGDLTTLTALAAVAAAGVLAVAGVLHFSYRSRTEI
;
A
#
# COMPACT_ATOMS: atom_id res chain seq x y z
N MET A 1 -5.06 9.52 10.79
CA MET A 1 -3.73 9.77 10.18
C MET A 1 -3.70 9.48 8.68
N LEU A 2 -4.11 8.29 8.22
CA LEU A 2 -4.05 7.91 6.80
C LEU A 2 -4.72 8.92 5.84
N ALA A 3 -5.95 9.35 6.11
CA ALA A 3 -6.67 10.28 5.25
C ALA A 3 -5.87 11.58 5.00
N GLY A 4 -5.27 12.15 6.06
CA GLY A 4 -4.43 13.35 5.95
C GLY A 4 -3.18 13.11 5.11
N ALA A 5 -2.52 11.96 5.28
CA ALA A 5 -1.34 11.58 4.48
C ALA A 5 -1.68 11.42 2.98
N LEU A 6 -2.81 10.79 2.66
CA LEU A 6 -3.27 10.63 1.28
C LEU A 6 -3.66 11.96 0.64
N VAL A 7 -4.33 12.85 1.38
CA VAL A 7 -4.66 14.19 0.89
C VAL A 7 -3.39 15.01 0.65
N ALA A 8 -2.42 14.97 1.56
CA ALA A 8 -1.14 15.64 1.41
C ALA A 8 -0.37 15.15 0.18
N LEU A 9 -0.28 13.81 -0.01
CA LEU A 9 0.38 13.22 -1.18
C LEU A 9 -0.29 13.63 -2.50
N ARG A 10 -1.63 13.71 -2.53
CA ARG A 10 -2.35 14.16 -3.74
C ARG A 10 -2.13 15.62 -4.06
N ARG A 11 -1.93 16.46 -3.03
CA ARG A 11 -1.65 17.89 -3.19
C ARG A 11 -0.19 18.21 -3.46
N ALA A 12 0.72 17.25 -3.25
CA ALA A 12 2.14 17.41 -3.52
C ALA A 12 2.39 17.68 -5.02
N GLY A 13 2.85 18.89 -5.32
CA GLY A 13 3.26 19.32 -6.66
C GLY A 13 4.58 18.66 -7.13
N PRO A 14 5.05 18.98 -8.34
CA PRO A 14 6.28 18.43 -8.91
C PRO A 14 7.56 19.03 -8.31
N SER A 15 7.47 20.15 -7.61
CA SER A 15 8.60 20.86 -7.01
C SER A 15 9.19 20.08 -5.83
N ASP A 16 10.52 19.97 -5.79
CA ASP A 16 11.31 19.32 -4.73
C ASP A 16 10.79 17.95 -4.27
N PRO A 17 10.78 16.95 -5.18
CA PRO A 17 10.19 15.64 -4.90
C PRO A 17 10.85 14.95 -3.71
N TRP A 18 12.16 15.13 -3.51
CA TRP A 18 12.90 14.53 -2.38
C TRP A 18 12.52 15.10 -1.02
N ALA A 19 12.13 16.37 -0.95
CA ALA A 19 11.74 17.01 0.31
C ALA A 19 10.23 16.84 0.60
N LEU A 20 9.40 16.60 -0.42
CA LEU A 20 7.95 16.67 -0.28
C LEU A 20 7.24 15.40 -0.77
N SER A 21 7.19 15.13 -2.08
CA SER A 21 6.37 14.03 -2.61
C SER A 21 6.88 12.63 -2.22
N THR A 22 8.20 12.44 -2.17
CA THR A 22 8.85 11.18 -1.83
C THR A 22 8.62 10.79 -0.37
N PRO A 23 8.92 11.63 0.64
CA PRO A 23 8.67 11.30 2.04
C PRO A 23 7.16 11.15 2.32
N LEU A 24 6.30 11.97 1.72
CA LEU A 24 4.84 11.81 1.81
C LEU A 24 4.38 10.48 1.19
N GLY A 25 4.96 10.09 0.06
CA GLY A 25 4.69 8.82 -0.60
C GLY A 25 5.03 7.65 0.31
N LEU A 26 6.26 7.61 0.83
CA LEU A 26 6.70 6.56 1.77
C LEU A 26 5.78 6.48 2.99
N TYR A 27 5.48 7.62 3.61
CA TYR A 27 4.64 7.68 4.80
C TYR A 27 3.21 7.20 4.54
N ALA A 28 2.58 7.67 3.46
CA ALA A 28 1.23 7.29 3.09
C ALA A 28 1.13 5.80 2.68
N GLY A 29 2.14 5.28 1.99
CA GLY A 29 2.22 3.86 1.61
C GLY A 29 2.27 2.96 2.84
N TRP A 30 3.15 3.28 3.79
CA TRP A 30 3.24 2.58 5.07
C TRP A 30 1.94 2.65 5.89
N LEU A 31 1.37 3.84 6.05
CA LEU A 31 0.12 4.03 6.79
C LEU A 31 -1.07 3.27 6.19
N THR A 32 -1.08 3.06 4.88
CA THR A 32 -2.15 2.30 4.21
C THR A 32 -2.19 0.86 4.70
N ALA A 33 -1.04 0.19 4.71
CA ALA A 33 -0.93 -1.17 5.24
C ALA A 33 -1.22 -1.20 6.75
N ALA A 34 -0.60 -0.32 7.54
CA ALA A 34 -0.76 -0.29 8.99
C ALA A 34 -2.23 -0.06 9.42
N SER A 35 -2.95 0.83 8.72
CA SER A 35 -4.36 1.11 9.01
C SER A 35 -5.23 -0.10 8.74
N ALA A 36 -5.02 -0.79 7.61
CA ALA A 36 -5.79 -1.99 7.27
C ALA A 36 -5.51 -3.16 8.22
N VAL A 37 -4.25 -3.39 8.59
CA VAL A 37 -3.87 -4.41 9.58
C VAL A 37 -4.50 -4.11 10.93
N SER A 38 -4.51 -2.84 11.36
CA SER A 38 -5.16 -2.43 12.61
C SER A 38 -6.66 -2.72 12.61
N LEU A 39 -7.35 -2.45 11.49
CA LEU A 39 -8.77 -2.80 11.35
C LEU A 39 -8.99 -4.32 11.40
N GLY A 40 -8.14 -5.11 10.76
CA GLY A 40 -8.17 -6.57 10.85
C GLY A 40 -7.98 -7.07 12.28
N LEU A 41 -6.99 -6.54 13.00
CA LEU A 41 -6.73 -6.88 14.40
C LEU A 41 -7.92 -6.53 15.31
N LEU A 42 -8.55 -5.38 15.12
CA LEU A 42 -9.76 -5.02 15.87
C LEU A 42 -10.91 -5.96 15.54
N ALA A 43 -11.15 -6.27 14.27
CA ALA A 43 -12.22 -7.17 13.86
C ALA A 43 -12.04 -8.59 14.43
N ALA A 44 -10.81 -9.10 14.45
CA ALA A 44 -10.49 -10.37 15.09
C ALA A 44 -10.59 -10.30 16.62
N GLY A 45 -10.07 -9.24 17.23
CA GLY A 45 -10.02 -9.06 18.68
C GLY A 45 -11.39 -8.89 19.33
N TYR A 46 -12.33 -8.24 18.64
CA TYR A 46 -13.73 -8.14 19.07
C TYR A 46 -14.58 -9.36 18.69
N GLY A 47 -13.99 -10.38 18.06
CA GLY A 47 -14.69 -11.60 17.68
C GLY A 47 -15.68 -11.45 16.51
N LEU A 48 -15.57 -10.38 15.71
CA LEU A 48 -16.44 -10.17 14.55
C LEU A 48 -16.19 -11.22 13.46
N ILE A 49 -14.92 -11.58 13.25
CA ILE A 49 -14.46 -12.57 12.28
C ILE A 49 -13.20 -13.29 12.81
N GLY A 50 -12.91 -14.49 12.29
CA GLY A 50 -11.71 -15.25 12.68
C GLY A 50 -10.40 -14.57 12.26
N GLY A 51 -9.31 -14.82 12.99
CA GLY A 51 -8.01 -14.16 12.77
C GLY A 51 -7.45 -14.30 11.35
N THR A 52 -7.54 -15.50 10.76
CA THR A 52 -7.12 -15.73 9.36
C THR A 52 -7.96 -14.94 8.38
N THR A 53 -9.29 -14.93 8.53
CA THR A 53 -10.20 -14.14 7.69
C THR A 53 -9.92 -12.65 7.83
N ALA A 54 -9.67 -12.18 9.05
CA ALA A 54 -9.34 -10.78 9.32
C ALA A 54 -8.03 -10.36 8.64
N ALA A 55 -7.01 -11.21 8.65
CA ALA A 55 -5.74 -10.94 7.97
C ALA A 55 -5.90 -10.87 6.45
N LEU A 56 -6.70 -11.77 5.87
CA LEU A 56 -7.00 -11.75 4.43
C LEU A 56 -7.79 -10.50 4.02
N VAL A 57 -8.80 -10.12 4.81
CA VAL A 57 -9.60 -8.92 4.58
C VAL A 57 -8.73 -7.66 4.71
N ALA A 58 -7.85 -7.60 5.71
CA ALA A 58 -6.91 -6.50 5.89
C ALA A 58 -5.94 -6.36 4.70
N LEU A 59 -5.37 -7.47 4.22
CA LEU A 59 -4.50 -7.47 3.05
C LEU A 59 -5.25 -6.98 1.79
N ALA A 60 -6.46 -7.51 1.57
CA ALA A 60 -7.30 -7.11 0.43
C ALA A 60 -7.67 -5.62 0.49
N LEU A 61 -8.04 -5.11 1.67
CA LEU A 61 -8.36 -3.71 1.90
C LEU A 61 -7.15 -2.80 1.63
N ALA A 62 -5.98 -3.15 2.18
CA ALA A 62 -4.74 -2.41 1.96
C ALA A 62 -4.39 -2.36 0.47
N LEU A 63 -4.51 -3.48 -0.25
CA LEU A 63 -4.25 -3.57 -1.67
C LEU A 63 -5.23 -2.70 -2.47
N ALA A 64 -6.53 -2.77 -2.18
CA ALA A 64 -7.56 -1.99 -2.86
C ALA A 64 -7.32 -0.48 -2.71
N VAL A 65 -7.08 -0.01 -1.47
CA VAL A 65 -6.74 1.40 -1.19
C VAL A 65 -5.41 1.80 -1.84
N GLY A 66 -4.44 0.89 -1.81
CA GLY A 66 -3.14 1.01 -2.48
C GLY A 66 -3.27 1.32 -3.97
N LEU A 67 -3.97 0.45 -4.69
CA LEU A 67 -4.18 0.56 -6.12
C LEU A 67 -5.02 1.79 -6.48
N ALA A 68 -6.06 2.10 -5.71
CA ALA A 68 -6.87 3.31 -5.92
C ALA A 68 -6.02 4.59 -5.76
N THR A 69 -5.13 4.60 -4.76
CA THR A 69 -4.23 5.74 -4.53
C THR A 69 -3.22 5.88 -5.66
N LEU A 70 -2.60 4.78 -6.11
CA LEU A 70 -1.64 4.81 -7.21
C LEU A 70 -2.27 5.25 -8.54
N ARG A 71 -3.52 4.85 -8.82
CA ARG A 71 -4.27 5.32 -9.99
C ARG A 71 -4.55 6.82 -9.93
N ALA A 72 -4.91 7.33 -8.74
CA ALA A 72 -5.18 8.76 -8.56
C ALA A 72 -3.91 9.62 -8.58
N ARG A 73 -2.80 9.09 -8.03
CA ARG A 73 -1.50 9.78 -7.98
C ARG A 73 -0.36 8.76 -8.10
N PRO A 74 0.19 8.55 -9.32
CA PRO A 74 1.31 7.65 -9.51
C PRO A 74 2.51 8.09 -8.68
N SER A 75 3.01 7.20 -7.81
CA SER A 75 4.13 7.49 -6.91
C SER A 75 4.90 6.21 -6.60
N LEU A 76 6.16 6.14 -7.04
CA LEU A 76 7.04 5.00 -6.78
C LEU A 76 7.39 4.87 -5.29
N ALA A 77 7.54 5.98 -4.58
CA ALA A 77 7.82 6.00 -3.15
C ALA A 77 6.69 5.34 -2.35
N TYR A 78 5.45 5.71 -2.65
CA TYR A 78 4.25 5.07 -2.08
C TYR A 78 4.21 3.57 -2.35
N ALA A 79 4.44 3.16 -3.59
CA ALA A 79 4.44 1.76 -3.97
C ALA A 79 5.53 0.96 -3.25
N ALA A 80 6.74 1.53 -3.13
CA ALA A 80 7.87 0.90 -2.45
C ALA A 80 7.57 0.67 -0.96
N ALA A 81 7.04 1.67 -0.25
CA ALA A 81 6.68 1.52 1.16
C ALA A 81 5.54 0.52 1.38
N LEU A 82 4.52 0.54 0.52
CA LEU A 82 3.41 -0.40 0.60
C LEU A 82 3.85 -1.83 0.30
N ALA A 83 4.67 -2.03 -0.74
CA ALA A 83 5.25 -3.32 -1.08
C ALA A 83 6.16 -3.85 0.04
N TRP A 84 6.98 -2.99 0.65
CA TRP A 84 7.78 -3.36 1.81
C TRP A 84 6.93 -3.82 3.00
N ALA A 85 5.81 -3.14 3.27
CA ALA A 85 4.87 -3.58 4.30
C ALA A 85 4.26 -4.96 3.99
N PHE A 86 3.88 -5.23 2.74
CA PHE A 86 3.39 -6.55 2.32
C PHE A 86 4.45 -7.64 2.41
N ILE A 87 5.71 -7.34 2.09
CA ILE A 87 6.83 -8.25 2.33
C ILE A 87 6.95 -8.56 3.83
N GLY A 88 6.83 -7.56 4.69
CA GLY A 88 6.80 -7.77 6.15
C GLY A 88 5.67 -8.69 6.60
N VAL A 89 4.47 -8.54 6.02
CA VAL A 89 3.33 -9.46 6.29
C VAL A 89 3.64 -10.87 5.83
N ALA A 90 4.23 -11.04 4.64
CA ALA A 90 4.61 -12.36 4.13
C ALA A 90 5.65 -13.04 5.03
N ILE A 91 6.72 -12.32 5.41
CA ILE A 91 7.76 -12.83 6.29
C ILE A 91 7.18 -13.21 7.65
N ARG A 92 6.29 -12.39 8.23
CA ARG A 92 5.72 -12.65 9.55
C ARG A 92 4.84 -13.91 9.60
N ASN A 93 4.22 -14.27 8.47
CA ASN A 93 3.29 -15.41 8.40
C ASN A 93 3.92 -16.62 7.69
N TRP A 94 5.24 -16.57 7.45
CA TRP A 94 5.97 -17.66 6.80
C TRP A 94 5.95 -18.92 7.66
N GLY A 95 5.48 -20.04 7.11
CA GLY A 95 5.37 -21.33 7.81
C GLY A 95 4.04 -21.55 8.52
N ASP A 96 3.34 -20.48 8.92
CA ASP A 96 2.05 -20.58 9.63
C ASP A 96 0.85 -20.51 8.68
N LEU A 97 0.81 -19.50 7.81
CA LEU A 97 -0.32 -19.23 6.90
C LEU A 97 0.17 -19.09 5.46
N THR A 98 0.50 -20.22 4.82
CA THR A 98 1.06 -20.27 3.46
C THR A 98 0.24 -19.47 2.44
N THR A 99 -1.09 -19.52 2.54
CA THR A 99 -1.97 -18.75 1.63
C THR A 99 -1.81 -17.24 1.81
N LEU A 100 -1.79 -16.75 3.06
CA LEU A 100 -1.60 -15.32 3.34
C LEU A 100 -0.21 -14.85 2.89
N THR A 101 0.81 -15.66 3.14
CA THR A 101 2.20 -15.39 2.73
C THR A 101 2.33 -15.26 1.22
N ALA A 102 1.76 -16.21 0.46
CA ALA A 102 1.77 -16.17 -0.99
C ALA A 102 1.00 -14.94 -1.52
N LEU A 103 -0.19 -14.65 -0.99
CA LEU A 103 -0.98 -13.51 -1.41
C LEU A 103 -0.29 -12.17 -1.10
N ALA A 104 0.36 -12.06 0.05
CA ALA A 104 1.10 -10.85 0.42
C ALA A 104 2.32 -10.63 -0.50
N ALA A 105 3.05 -11.69 -0.86
CA ALA A 105 4.14 -11.61 -1.83
C ALA A 105 3.64 -11.19 -3.23
N VAL A 106 2.54 -11.79 -3.70
CA VAL A 106 1.91 -11.42 -4.98
C VAL A 106 1.40 -9.97 -4.95
N ALA A 107 0.80 -9.53 -3.83
CA ALA A 107 0.36 -8.16 -3.66
C ALA A 107 1.53 -7.17 -3.71
N ALA A 108 2.67 -7.49 -3.08
CA ALA A 108 3.88 -6.67 -3.14
C ALA A 108 4.38 -6.51 -4.58
N ALA A 109 4.51 -7.62 -5.32
CA ALA A 109 4.92 -7.59 -6.72
C ALA A 109 3.92 -6.84 -7.61
N GLY A 110 2.62 -7.07 -7.41
CA GLY A 110 1.55 -6.43 -8.17
C GLY A 110 1.50 -4.91 -7.97
N VAL A 111 1.69 -4.43 -6.75
CA VAL A 111 1.76 -2.99 -6.45
C VAL A 111 2.95 -2.34 -7.17
N LEU A 112 4.12 -2.97 -7.16
CA LEU A 112 5.30 -2.45 -7.86
C LEU A 112 5.11 -2.43 -9.38
N ALA A 113 4.54 -3.51 -9.95
CA ALA A 113 4.25 -3.60 -11.38
C ALA A 113 3.26 -2.51 -11.82
N VAL A 114 2.15 -2.34 -11.10
CA VAL A 114 1.16 -1.30 -11.40
C VAL A 114 1.77 0.09 -11.26
N ALA A 115 2.56 0.34 -10.22
CA ALA A 115 3.22 1.63 -10.03
C ALA A 115 4.18 1.95 -11.17
N GLY A 116 4.96 0.96 -11.63
CA GLY A 116 5.84 1.11 -12.79
C GLY A 116 5.06 1.50 -14.04
N VAL A 117 4.04 0.72 -14.40
CA VAL A 117 3.19 0.98 -15.59
C VAL A 117 2.57 2.38 -15.54
N LEU A 118 1.98 2.76 -14.40
CA LEU A 118 1.34 4.06 -14.24
C LEU A 118 2.35 5.21 -14.28
N HIS A 119 3.54 5.02 -13.71
CA HIS A 119 4.58 6.05 -13.71
C HIS A 119 5.13 6.30 -15.12
N PHE A 120 5.42 5.23 -15.88
CA PHE A 120 5.82 5.36 -17.29
C PHE A 120 4.73 6.02 -18.14
N SER A 121 3.47 5.64 -17.94
CA SER A 121 2.32 6.21 -18.67
C SER A 121 2.04 7.68 -18.32
N TYR A 122 2.40 8.11 -17.10
CA TYR A 122 2.26 9.50 -16.68
C TYR A 122 3.32 10.40 -17.32
N ARG A 123 4.58 9.93 -17.34
CA ARG A 123 5.71 10.70 -17.89
C ARG A 123 5.58 10.97 -19.39
N SER A 124 5.05 10.00 -20.15
CA SER A 124 4.84 10.17 -21.60
C SER A 124 3.78 11.22 -21.96
N ARG A 125 2.86 11.55 -21.05
CA ARG A 125 1.82 12.59 -21.27
C ARG A 125 2.30 14.01 -21.02
N THR A 126 3.41 14.18 -20.29
CA THR A 126 3.95 15.51 -19.96
C THR A 126 5.01 15.98 -20.94
N GLU A 127 5.42 15.15 -21.90
CA GLU A 127 6.44 15.47 -22.93
C GLU A 127 5.82 15.83 -24.31
N ILE A 128 4.49 16.00 -24.40
CA ILE A 128 3.76 16.52 -25.58
C ILE A 128 3.20 17.90 -25.24
#